data_AF-A0A2W4IVF9-F1
#
_entry.id   AF-A0A2W4IVF9-F1
#
_cell.length_a   1.000
_cell.length_b   1.000
_cell.length_c   1.000
_cell.angle_alpha   90.00
_cell.angle_beta   90.00
_cell.angle_gamma   90.00
#
_symmetry.space_group_name_H-M   'P 1'
#
loop_
_entity.id
_entity.type
_entity.pdbx_description
1 polymer ?
#
loop_
_entity_poly.entity_id
_entity_poly.type
_entity_poly.pdbx_seq_one_letter_code
_entity_poly.pdbx_strand_id
1 'polypeptide(L)'
;FLRRLRDEAGVEVEILSGEKEATFTYTSAAADFGPGSLWAIDIGGGSTEVIGGAGGLIRFCRSFDVGAVRLTERCIASDPPTPEELGRVERAVREALSALEAPEPETELVGIAGTVTTLCAIWLGLDAYDGRRVHGRRMPIAAVEELERKLARMTLDERLRLPGLPPRRADVIVAGATILRVAMQVLGFSDVIVSDKGVRWGLLEARFGRGTQS
;
A
#
# COMPACT_ATOMS: atom_id res chain seq x y z
N PHE A 1 8.48 22.29 -15.09
CA PHE A 1 7.57 22.17 -13.93
C PHE A 1 8.19 22.76 -12.66
N LEU A 2 9.23 22.16 -12.08
CA LEU A 2 9.85 22.61 -10.81
C LEU A 2 10.32 24.08 -10.80
N ARG A 3 10.90 24.53 -11.91
CA ARG A 3 11.29 25.95 -12.10
C ARG A 3 10.09 26.90 -11.98
N ARG A 4 8.97 26.58 -12.63
CA ARG A 4 7.71 27.36 -12.55
C ARG A 4 7.14 27.39 -11.14
N LEU A 5 7.19 26.28 -10.39
CA LEU A 5 6.71 26.24 -9.00
C LEU A 5 7.48 27.20 -8.09
N ARG A 6 8.80 27.28 -8.24
CA ARG A 6 9.62 28.22 -7.49
C ARG A 6 9.34 29.66 -7.90
N ASP A 7 9.30 29.92 -9.21
CA ASP A 7 9.23 31.29 -9.73
C ASP A 7 7.81 31.90 -9.58
N GLU A 8 6.75 31.08 -9.61
CA GLU A 8 5.35 31.53 -9.50
C GLU A 8 4.80 31.42 -8.07
N ALA A 9 5.22 30.44 -7.26
CA ALA A 9 4.66 30.18 -5.94
C ALA A 9 5.67 30.34 -4.79
N GLY A 10 6.95 30.63 -5.06
CA GLY A 10 8.00 30.75 -4.04
C GLY A 10 8.32 29.44 -3.32
N VAL A 11 7.85 28.29 -3.86
CA VAL A 11 8.03 26.98 -3.22
C VAL A 11 9.27 26.30 -3.79
N GLU A 12 10.26 26.02 -2.94
CA GLU A 12 11.30 25.05 -3.27
C GLU A 12 10.79 23.63 -3.11
N VAL A 13 10.87 22.85 -4.19
CA VAL A 13 10.49 21.43 -4.20
C VAL A 13 11.77 20.60 -4.16
N GLU A 14 11.99 19.89 -3.06
CA GLU A 14 13.02 18.85 -2.96
C GLU A 14 12.48 17.56 -3.61
N ILE A 15 13.23 17.00 -4.55
CA ILE A 15 12.98 15.64 -5.05
C ILE A 15 13.68 14.68 -4.10
N LEU A 16 12.91 13.87 -3.38
CA LEU A 16 13.46 12.81 -2.54
C LEU A 16 13.89 11.63 -3.42
N SER A 17 14.98 10.96 -3.06
CA SER A 17 15.29 9.65 -3.62
C SER A 17 14.32 8.60 -3.07
N GLY A 18 14.06 7.54 -3.83
CA GLY A 18 13.21 6.44 -3.34
C GLY A 18 13.71 5.82 -2.04
N GLU A 19 15.03 5.77 -1.81
CA GLU A 19 15.63 5.33 -0.54
C GLU A 19 15.30 6.27 0.64
N LYS A 20 15.26 7.59 0.41
CA LYS A 20 14.85 8.56 1.45
C LYS A 20 13.37 8.41 1.77
N GLU A 21 12.52 8.25 0.75
CA GLU A 21 11.08 8.01 0.95
C GLU A 21 10.83 6.70 1.72
N ALA A 22 11.55 5.64 1.36
CA ALA A 22 11.49 4.37 2.06
C ALA A 22 11.93 4.49 3.54
N THR A 23 12.99 5.26 3.80
CA THR A 23 13.45 5.57 5.15
C THR A 23 12.34 6.23 5.96
N PHE A 24 11.73 7.29 5.44
CA PHE A 24 10.67 7.99 6.14
C PHE A 24 9.42 7.13 6.37
N THR A 25 9.04 6.33 5.39
CA THR A 25 7.91 5.42 5.48
C THR A 25 8.15 4.32 6.53
N TYR A 26 9.33 3.70 6.52
CA TYR A 26 9.71 2.68 7.49
C TYR A 26 9.83 3.24 8.92
N THR A 27 10.49 4.37 9.09
CA THR A 27 10.65 5.00 10.42
C THR A 27 9.30 5.39 11.01
N SER A 28 8.36 5.92 10.20
CA SER A 28 7.01 6.25 10.68
C SER A 28 6.25 5.00 11.12
N ALA A 29 6.36 3.89 10.37
CA ALA A 29 5.76 2.63 10.76
C ALA A 29 6.39 2.04 12.03
N ALA A 30 7.72 2.08 12.15
CA ALA A 30 8.44 1.58 13.33
C ALA A 30 8.15 2.43 14.58
N ALA A 31 7.91 3.73 14.43
CA ALA A 31 7.52 4.62 15.53
C ALA A 31 6.12 4.26 16.08
N ASP A 32 5.17 3.92 15.20
CA ASP A 32 3.80 3.60 15.59
C ASP A 32 3.62 2.14 16.07
N PHE A 33 4.36 1.20 15.48
CA PHE A 33 4.15 -0.25 15.69
C PHE A 33 5.30 -0.96 16.40
N GLY A 34 6.35 -0.22 16.77
CA GLY A 34 7.49 -0.70 17.55
C GLY A 34 8.71 -1.09 16.69
N PRO A 35 9.91 -1.19 17.31
CA PRO A 35 11.17 -1.40 16.61
C PRO A 35 11.44 -2.87 16.24
N GLY A 36 10.42 -3.74 16.27
CA GLY A 36 10.54 -5.15 15.90
C GLY A 36 10.95 -5.36 14.44
N SER A 37 11.02 -6.62 14.01
CA SER A 37 11.16 -6.91 12.58
C SER A 37 9.89 -6.45 11.87
N LEU A 38 10.03 -5.56 10.89
CA LEU A 38 8.91 -4.90 10.22
C LEU A 38 9.15 -4.88 8.72
N TRP A 39 8.12 -5.26 7.98
CA TRP A 39 8.05 -5.11 6.55
C TRP A 39 6.94 -4.14 6.21
N ALA A 40 7.22 -3.24 5.28
CA ALA A 40 6.29 -2.24 4.82
C ALA A 40 6.00 -2.48 3.33
N ILE A 41 4.73 -2.41 2.93
CA ILE A 41 4.29 -2.47 1.55
C ILE A 41 3.47 -1.22 1.20
N ASP A 42 3.89 -0.50 0.17
CA ASP A 42 3.14 0.62 -0.42
C ASP A 42 2.70 0.24 -1.82
N ILE A 43 1.39 0.25 -2.07
CA ILE A 43 0.81 -0.14 -3.36
C ILE A 43 0.38 1.13 -4.08
N GLY A 44 1.25 1.60 -4.98
CA GLY A 44 1.02 2.72 -5.86
C GLY A 44 0.24 2.35 -7.13
N GLY A 45 0.05 3.34 -8.00
CA GLY A 45 -0.57 3.13 -9.31
C GLY A 45 0.35 2.43 -10.30
N GLY A 46 1.63 2.83 -10.34
CA GLY A 46 2.62 2.31 -11.28
C GLY A 46 3.53 1.22 -10.74
N SER A 47 3.78 1.23 -9.43
CA SER A 47 4.72 0.34 -8.73
C SER A 47 4.18 -0.08 -7.38
N THR A 48 4.86 -1.05 -6.76
CA THR A 48 4.69 -1.44 -5.36
C THR A 48 6.07 -1.46 -4.72
N GLU A 49 6.22 -0.76 -3.61
CA GLU A 49 7.44 -0.71 -2.84
C GLU A 49 7.36 -1.71 -1.68
N VAL A 50 8.42 -2.49 -1.48
CA VAL A 50 8.58 -3.40 -0.33
C VAL A 50 9.86 -3.01 0.41
N ILE A 51 9.71 -2.71 1.69
CA ILE A 51 10.78 -2.26 2.57
C ILE A 51 10.83 -3.22 3.74
N GLY A 52 11.99 -3.81 4.02
CA GLY A 52 12.18 -4.68 5.18
C GLY A 52 13.29 -4.17 6.07
N GLY A 53 13.08 -4.26 7.38
CA GLY A 53 14.03 -3.81 8.36
C GLY A 53 13.77 -4.41 9.74
N ALA A 54 14.71 -4.20 10.66
CA ALA A 54 14.55 -4.58 12.06
C ALA A 54 15.32 -3.60 12.95
N GLY A 55 14.84 -3.37 14.17
CA GLY A 55 15.53 -2.50 15.13
C GLY A 55 15.61 -1.04 14.67
N GLY A 56 14.65 -0.57 13.85
CA GLY A 56 14.67 0.78 13.29
C GLY A 56 15.63 0.96 12.11
N LEU A 57 16.27 -0.11 11.62
CA LEU A 57 17.19 -0.07 10.48
C LEU A 57 16.59 -0.79 9.26
N ILE A 58 16.61 -0.11 8.10
CA ILE A 58 16.27 -0.73 6.81
C ILE A 58 17.38 -1.70 6.40
N ARG A 59 17.00 -2.94 6.09
CA ARG A 59 17.88 -3.97 5.55
C ARG A 59 17.77 -4.07 4.03
N PHE A 60 16.59 -3.84 3.48
CA PHE A 60 16.40 -3.72 2.04
C PHE A 60 15.20 -2.84 1.70
N CYS A 61 15.25 -2.25 0.51
CA CYS A 61 14.15 -1.51 -0.10
C CYS A 61 14.15 -1.84 -1.59
N ARG A 62 13.02 -2.33 -2.12
CA ARG A 62 12.86 -2.64 -3.55
C ARG A 62 11.54 -2.09 -4.06
N SER A 63 11.60 -1.50 -5.25
CA SER A 63 10.42 -1.08 -6.01
C SER A 63 10.18 -2.09 -7.13
N PHE A 64 8.95 -2.58 -7.24
CA PHE A 64 8.53 -3.53 -8.25
C PHE A 64 7.58 -2.84 -9.23
N ASP A 65 7.74 -3.11 -10.53
CA ASP A 65 6.88 -2.59 -11.61
C ASP A 65 5.49 -3.26 -11.65
N VAL A 66 4.87 -3.41 -10.49
CA VAL A 66 3.52 -3.95 -10.28
C VAL A 66 2.74 -2.93 -9.45
N GLY A 67 1.86 -2.17 -10.09
CA GLY A 67 1.00 -1.18 -9.43
C GLY A 67 -0.46 -1.37 -9.84
N ALA A 68 -1.38 -0.85 -9.05
CA ALA A 68 -2.81 -1.08 -9.25
C ALA A 68 -3.29 -0.58 -10.64
N VAL A 69 -2.90 0.61 -11.06
CA VAL A 69 -3.24 1.17 -12.39
C VAL A 69 -2.57 0.34 -13.48
N ARG A 70 -1.26 0.11 -13.35
CA ARG A 70 -0.45 -0.61 -14.35
C ARG A 70 -1.01 -2.01 -14.62
N LEU A 71 -1.36 -2.75 -13.57
CA LEU A 71 -1.85 -4.12 -13.72
C LEU A 71 -3.30 -4.15 -14.18
N THR A 72 -4.14 -3.19 -13.78
CA THR A 72 -5.48 -3.05 -14.37
C THR A 72 -5.37 -2.83 -15.89
N GLU A 73 -4.61 -1.82 -16.34
CA GLU A 73 -4.46 -1.50 -17.77
C GLU A 73 -3.86 -2.66 -18.60
N ARG A 74 -2.92 -3.42 -18.01
CA ARG A 74 -2.24 -4.52 -18.71
C ARG A 74 -3.03 -5.82 -18.74
N CYS A 75 -3.82 -6.09 -17.72
CA CYS A 75 -4.36 -7.44 -17.50
C CYS A 75 -5.88 -7.51 -17.53
N ILE A 76 -6.59 -6.42 -17.25
CA ILE A 76 -8.05 -6.39 -17.09
C ILE A 76 -8.68 -5.57 -18.21
N ALA A 77 -9.45 -6.23 -19.07
CA ALA A 77 -10.22 -5.59 -20.14
C ALA A 77 -11.73 -5.68 -19.92
N SER A 78 -12.19 -6.59 -19.07
CA SER A 78 -13.61 -6.84 -18.80
C SER A 78 -14.09 -6.16 -17.52
N ASP A 79 -15.39 -5.84 -17.47
CA ASP A 79 -16.05 -5.35 -16.26
C ASP A 79 -17.38 -6.09 -16.03
N PRO A 80 -17.50 -6.93 -14.98
CA PRO A 80 -16.44 -7.31 -14.03
C PRO A 80 -15.27 -8.10 -14.66
N PRO A 81 -14.08 -8.11 -14.03
CA PRO A 81 -12.92 -8.85 -14.52
C PRO A 81 -13.17 -10.37 -14.54
N THR A 82 -12.66 -11.06 -15.55
CA THR A 82 -12.79 -12.53 -15.62
C THR A 82 -11.74 -13.25 -14.75
N PRO A 83 -11.97 -14.52 -14.37
CA PRO A 83 -10.98 -15.30 -13.62
C PRO A 83 -9.62 -15.40 -14.31
N GLU A 84 -9.59 -15.43 -15.65
CA GLU A 84 -8.34 -15.47 -16.41
C GLU A 84 -7.57 -14.15 -16.29
N GLU A 85 -8.27 -13.02 -16.32
CA GLU A 85 -7.68 -11.68 -16.17
C GLU A 85 -7.07 -11.50 -14.78
N LEU A 86 -7.79 -11.91 -13.74
CA LEU A 86 -7.26 -11.93 -12.36
C LEU A 86 -6.07 -12.88 -12.23
N GLY A 87 -6.11 -14.03 -12.90
CA GLY A 87 -4.98 -14.95 -12.98
C GLY A 87 -3.74 -14.36 -13.67
N ARG A 88 -3.90 -13.39 -14.58
CA ARG A 88 -2.77 -12.63 -15.16
C ARG A 88 -2.18 -11.65 -14.15
N VAL A 89 -3.03 -10.91 -13.43
CA VAL A 89 -2.59 -10.00 -12.35
C VAL A 89 -1.81 -10.78 -11.29
N GLU A 90 -2.37 -11.90 -10.81
CA GLU A 90 -1.71 -12.74 -9.79
C GLU A 90 -0.34 -13.25 -10.26
N ARG A 91 -0.24 -13.78 -11.48
CA ARG A 91 1.05 -14.25 -12.03
C ARG A 91 2.08 -13.15 -12.11
N ALA A 92 1.70 -11.95 -12.58
CA ALA A 92 2.60 -10.81 -12.67
C ALA A 92 3.15 -10.41 -11.29
N VAL A 93 2.31 -10.41 -10.25
CA VAL A 93 2.73 -10.08 -8.89
C VAL A 93 3.63 -11.17 -8.31
N ARG A 94 3.28 -12.46 -8.48
CA ARG A 94 4.13 -13.58 -8.02
C ARG A 94 5.51 -13.56 -8.67
N GLU A 95 5.56 -13.34 -9.98
CA GLU A 95 6.83 -13.25 -10.72
C GLU A 95 7.67 -12.09 -10.21
N ALA A 96 7.09 -10.90 -10.07
CA ALA A 96 7.81 -9.72 -9.58
C ALA A 96 8.38 -9.92 -8.18
N LEU A 97 7.62 -10.55 -7.27
CA LEU A 97 8.03 -10.76 -5.88
C LEU A 97 8.84 -12.04 -5.64
N SER A 98 9.05 -12.87 -6.66
CA SER A 98 9.71 -14.18 -6.55
C SER A 98 11.15 -14.14 -6.02
N ALA A 99 11.84 -13.01 -6.19
CA ALA A 99 13.20 -12.79 -5.74
C ALA A 99 13.31 -12.19 -4.33
N LEU A 100 12.17 -12.02 -3.63
CA LEU A 100 12.17 -11.66 -2.22
C LEU A 100 12.30 -12.93 -1.37
N GLU A 101 13.21 -12.88 -0.41
CA GLU A 101 13.33 -13.91 0.61
C GLU A 101 12.17 -13.78 1.61
N ALA A 102 11.80 -14.90 2.24
CA ALA A 102 10.78 -14.86 3.28
C ALA A 102 11.26 -13.99 4.46
N PRO A 103 10.35 -13.24 5.10
CA PRO A 103 10.68 -12.51 6.32
C PRO A 103 11.09 -13.48 7.44
N GLU A 104 11.95 -13.00 8.35
CA GLU A 104 12.27 -13.71 9.58
C GLU A 104 11.00 -13.95 10.43
N PRO A 105 10.98 -14.98 11.31
CA PRO A 105 9.90 -15.17 12.27
C PRO A 105 9.58 -13.89 13.06
N GLU A 106 8.32 -13.75 13.49
CA GLU A 106 7.84 -12.61 14.30
C GLU A 106 7.91 -11.24 13.60
N THR A 107 8.13 -11.23 12.29
CA THR A 107 8.05 -10.01 11.47
C THR A 107 6.60 -9.57 11.30
N GLU A 108 6.34 -8.27 11.45
CA GLU A 108 5.04 -7.65 11.20
C GLU A 108 4.98 -7.07 9.78
N LEU A 109 3.83 -7.19 9.10
CA LEU A 109 3.59 -6.52 7.83
C LEU A 109 2.73 -5.26 8.03
N VAL A 110 3.20 -4.14 7.51
CA VAL A 110 2.48 -2.85 7.49
C VAL A 110 2.15 -2.48 6.05
N GLY A 111 0.87 -2.29 5.77
CA GLY A 111 0.37 -1.83 4.48
C GLY A 111 0.05 -0.35 4.51
N ILE A 112 0.64 0.41 3.59
CA ILE A 112 0.66 1.87 3.65
C ILE A 112 -0.32 2.47 2.65
N ALA A 113 -1.10 3.44 3.15
CA ALA A 113 -1.93 4.36 2.39
C ALA A 113 -2.80 3.67 1.33
N GLY A 114 -3.13 4.39 0.24
CA GLY A 114 -3.48 3.77 -1.02
C GLY A 114 -4.59 2.71 -0.97
N THR A 115 -4.27 1.61 -1.62
CA THR A 115 -5.09 0.40 -1.67
C THR A 115 -5.44 -0.14 -0.28
N VAL A 116 -4.46 -0.25 0.61
CA VAL A 116 -4.63 -0.95 1.91
C VAL A 116 -5.64 -0.23 2.79
N THR A 117 -5.52 1.10 2.89
CA THR A 117 -6.46 1.93 3.65
C THR A 117 -7.88 1.91 3.08
N THR A 118 -8.03 1.89 1.75
CA THR A 118 -9.34 1.75 1.09
C THR A 118 -9.96 0.38 1.36
N LEU A 119 -9.20 -0.71 1.26
CA LEU A 119 -9.69 -2.04 1.60
C LEU A 119 -10.12 -2.12 3.06
N CYS A 120 -9.34 -1.53 3.97
CA CYS A 120 -9.70 -1.45 5.38
C CYS A 120 -11.00 -0.65 5.61
N ALA A 121 -11.19 0.48 4.92
CA ALA A 121 -12.41 1.26 5.02
C ALA A 121 -13.65 0.47 4.56
N ILE A 122 -13.54 -0.27 3.45
CA ILE A 122 -14.62 -1.13 2.95
C ILE A 122 -14.88 -2.28 3.94
N TRP A 123 -13.82 -2.89 4.48
CA TRP A 123 -13.91 -3.97 5.46
C TRP A 123 -14.63 -3.56 6.74
N LEU A 124 -14.33 -2.36 7.25
CA LEU A 124 -14.97 -1.79 8.43
C LEU A 124 -16.38 -1.26 8.17
N GLY A 125 -16.86 -1.30 6.92
CA GLY A 125 -18.16 -0.78 6.52
C GLY A 125 -18.29 0.73 6.76
N LEU A 126 -17.24 1.51 6.49
CA LEU A 126 -17.27 2.95 6.69
C LEU A 126 -18.12 3.62 5.61
N ASP A 127 -19.04 4.51 6.01
CA ASP A 127 -19.83 5.32 5.06
C ASP A 127 -18.94 6.25 4.22
N ALA A 128 -17.92 6.81 4.86
CA ALA A 128 -16.90 7.65 4.25
C ALA A 128 -15.52 7.31 4.83
N TYR A 129 -14.47 7.61 4.06
CA TYR A 129 -13.10 7.37 4.49
C TYR A 129 -12.76 8.15 5.77
N ASP A 130 -12.27 7.43 6.79
CA ASP A 130 -11.75 8.00 8.03
C ASP A 130 -10.41 7.34 8.39
N GLY A 131 -9.32 8.09 8.19
CA GLY A 131 -7.93 7.68 8.46
C GLY A 131 -7.71 7.19 9.90
N ARG A 132 -8.42 7.77 10.86
CA ARG A 132 -8.28 7.42 12.29
C ARG A 132 -8.90 6.07 12.62
N ARG A 133 -9.92 5.65 11.85
CA ARG A 133 -10.59 4.36 12.05
C ARG A 133 -9.83 3.21 11.41
N VAL A 134 -9.08 3.48 10.34
CA VAL A 134 -8.30 2.48 9.59
C VAL A 134 -6.87 2.34 10.12
N HIS A 135 -6.24 3.41 10.59
CA HIS A 135 -4.86 3.35 11.08
C HIS A 135 -4.72 2.42 12.30
N GLY A 136 -3.69 1.56 12.28
CA GLY A 136 -3.40 0.56 13.30
C GLY A 136 -4.32 -0.67 13.28
N ARG A 137 -5.26 -0.77 12.33
CA ARG A 137 -6.10 -1.97 12.20
C ARG A 137 -5.32 -3.12 11.63
N ARG A 138 -5.48 -4.30 12.22
CA ARG A 138 -4.96 -5.56 11.68
C ARG A 138 -6.03 -6.20 10.81
N MET A 139 -5.77 -6.26 9.51
CA MET A 139 -6.67 -6.86 8.53
C MET A 139 -6.15 -8.25 8.16
N PRO A 140 -6.88 -9.34 8.48
CA PRO A 140 -6.44 -10.68 8.15
C PRO A 140 -6.50 -10.93 6.65
N ILE A 141 -5.62 -11.80 6.14
CA ILE A 141 -5.59 -12.18 4.72
C ILE A 141 -6.94 -12.69 4.24
N ALA A 142 -7.68 -13.41 5.09
CA ALA A 142 -9.01 -13.90 4.80
C ALA A 142 -10.00 -12.76 4.49
N ALA A 143 -9.87 -11.60 5.14
CA ALA A 143 -10.68 -10.42 4.84
C ALA A 143 -10.26 -9.80 3.51
N VAL A 144 -8.96 -9.74 3.20
CA VAL A 144 -8.46 -9.28 1.90
C VAL A 144 -9.00 -10.15 0.77
N GLU A 145 -8.96 -11.47 0.94
CA GLU A 145 -9.50 -12.45 0.00
C GLU A 145 -11.00 -12.30 -0.21
N GLU A 146 -11.76 -12.05 0.86
CA GLU A 146 -13.21 -11.81 0.78
C GLU A 146 -13.52 -10.51 0.04
N LEU A 147 -12.79 -9.42 0.35
CA LEU A 147 -12.94 -8.13 -0.33
C LEU A 147 -12.61 -8.25 -1.81
N GLU A 148 -11.51 -8.91 -2.17
CA GLU A 148 -11.15 -9.13 -3.58
C GLU A 148 -12.25 -9.89 -4.31
N ARG A 149 -12.74 -11.02 -3.74
CA ARG A 149 -13.84 -11.78 -4.35
C ARG A 149 -15.11 -10.96 -4.50
N LYS A 150 -15.44 -10.13 -3.51
CA LYS A 150 -16.61 -9.23 -3.56
C LYS A 150 -16.45 -8.19 -4.66
N LEU A 151 -15.33 -7.46 -4.66
CA LEU A 151 -15.06 -6.36 -5.59
C LEU A 151 -14.90 -6.84 -7.04
N ALA A 152 -14.35 -8.04 -7.24
CA ALA A 152 -14.20 -8.67 -8.55
C ALA A 152 -15.53 -9.12 -9.16
N ARG A 153 -16.59 -9.27 -8.37
CA ARG A 153 -17.95 -9.59 -8.86
C ARG A 153 -18.80 -8.36 -9.17
N MET A 154 -18.34 -7.18 -8.76
CA MET A 154 -19.03 -5.92 -9.01
C MET A 154 -18.59 -5.35 -10.37
N THR A 155 -19.50 -4.68 -11.05
CA THR A 155 -19.18 -3.75 -12.14
C THR A 155 -18.51 -2.49 -11.58
N LEU A 156 -17.84 -1.71 -12.42
CA LEU A 156 -17.29 -0.40 -12.08
C LEU A 156 -18.39 0.51 -11.52
N ASP A 157 -19.56 0.46 -12.15
CA ASP A 157 -20.75 1.21 -11.76
C ASP A 157 -21.21 0.89 -10.33
N GLU A 158 -21.18 -0.39 -9.95
CA GLU A 158 -21.48 -0.81 -8.58
C GLU A 158 -20.36 -0.41 -7.61
N ARG A 159 -19.08 -0.53 -8.01
CA ARG A 159 -17.93 -0.09 -7.21
C ARG A 159 -17.96 1.40 -6.92
N LEU A 160 -18.37 2.23 -7.88
CA LEU A 160 -18.52 3.68 -7.71
C LEU A 160 -19.58 4.06 -6.67
N ARG A 161 -20.51 3.16 -6.35
CA ARG A 161 -21.57 3.36 -5.35
C ARG A 161 -21.23 2.72 -3.99
N LEU A 162 -20.08 2.03 -3.88
CA LEU A 162 -19.70 1.32 -2.67
C LEU A 162 -19.16 2.30 -1.60
N PRO A 163 -19.75 2.36 -0.40
CA PRO A 163 -19.23 3.19 0.69
C PRO A 163 -17.80 2.83 1.06
N GLY A 164 -17.01 3.83 1.43
CA GLY A 164 -15.59 3.67 1.77
C GLY A 164 -14.64 3.49 0.58
N LEU A 165 -15.14 3.37 -0.66
CA LEU A 165 -14.34 3.31 -1.89
C LEU A 165 -14.31 4.68 -2.60
N PRO A 166 -13.16 5.39 -2.62
CA PRO A 166 -13.06 6.64 -3.37
C PRO A 166 -13.27 6.41 -4.87
N PRO A 167 -14.05 7.25 -5.58
CA PRO A 167 -14.33 7.06 -7.01
C PRO A 167 -13.08 6.92 -7.88
N ARG A 168 -12.01 7.64 -7.57
CA ARG A 168 -10.71 7.60 -8.28
C ARG A 168 -9.95 6.27 -8.12
N ARG A 169 -10.45 5.35 -7.29
CA ARG A 169 -9.87 4.02 -7.07
C ARG A 169 -10.80 2.90 -7.54
N ALA A 170 -12.03 3.21 -7.94
CA ALA A 170 -13.05 2.20 -8.20
C ALA A 170 -12.71 1.27 -9.38
N ASP A 171 -11.95 1.77 -10.35
CA ASP A 171 -11.47 1.04 -11.52
C ASP A 171 -10.24 0.16 -11.23
N VAL A 172 -9.39 0.56 -10.29
CA VAL A 172 -8.11 -0.13 -9.99
C VAL A 172 -8.11 -0.97 -8.71
N ILE A 173 -9.13 -0.84 -7.86
CA ILE A 173 -9.13 -1.47 -6.53
C ILE A 173 -9.07 -3.01 -6.58
N VAL A 174 -9.60 -3.64 -7.64
CA VAL A 174 -9.56 -5.11 -7.79
C VAL A 174 -8.12 -5.57 -7.97
N ALA A 175 -7.37 -4.97 -8.90
CA ALA A 175 -5.95 -5.27 -9.08
C ALA A 175 -5.14 -4.94 -7.81
N GLY A 176 -5.46 -3.82 -7.14
CA GLY A 176 -4.84 -3.48 -5.86
C GLY A 176 -5.07 -4.56 -4.78
N ALA A 177 -6.28 -5.09 -4.65
CA ALA A 177 -6.60 -6.17 -3.72
C ALA A 177 -5.84 -7.46 -4.05
N THR A 178 -5.75 -7.82 -5.34
CA THR A 178 -4.94 -8.96 -5.80
C THR A 178 -3.46 -8.77 -5.48
N ILE A 179 -2.89 -7.56 -5.67
CA ILE A 179 -1.49 -7.26 -5.30
C ILE A 179 -1.28 -7.51 -3.81
N LEU A 180 -2.13 -6.96 -2.95
CA LEU A 180 -1.99 -7.11 -1.50
C LEU A 180 -2.10 -8.58 -1.08
N ARG A 181 -3.15 -9.30 -1.54
CA ARG A 181 -3.33 -10.71 -1.22
C ARG A 181 -2.12 -11.53 -1.63
N VAL A 182 -1.67 -11.39 -2.88
CA VAL A 182 -0.56 -12.19 -3.42
C VAL A 182 0.73 -11.86 -2.69
N ALA A 183 0.99 -10.59 -2.38
CA ALA A 183 2.15 -10.20 -1.57
C ALA A 183 2.12 -10.86 -0.18
N MET A 184 0.97 -10.83 0.51
CA MET A 184 0.81 -11.52 1.80
C MET A 184 1.06 -13.04 1.68
N GLN A 185 0.59 -13.68 0.61
CA GLN A 185 0.81 -15.11 0.37
C GLN A 185 2.28 -15.44 0.07
N VAL A 186 2.94 -14.65 -0.80
CA VAL A 186 4.35 -14.87 -1.17
C VAL A 186 5.27 -14.65 0.04
N LEU A 187 4.96 -13.66 0.86
CA LEU A 187 5.76 -13.31 2.03
C LEU A 187 5.35 -14.05 3.31
N GLY A 188 4.29 -14.87 3.27
CA GLY A 188 3.86 -15.69 4.40
C GLY A 188 3.17 -14.95 5.55
N PHE A 189 2.56 -13.79 5.30
CA PHE A 189 1.85 -13.01 6.32
C PHE A 189 0.36 -13.38 6.41
N SER A 190 -0.12 -13.64 7.63
CA SER A 190 -1.53 -13.93 7.92
C SER A 190 -2.42 -12.68 8.01
N ASP A 191 -1.82 -11.53 8.26
CA ASP A 191 -2.51 -10.26 8.43
C ASP A 191 -1.57 -9.08 8.11
N VAL A 192 -2.19 -7.92 7.86
CA VAL A 192 -1.50 -6.66 7.57
C VAL A 192 -2.00 -5.57 8.51
N ILE A 193 -1.07 -4.83 9.10
CA ILE A 193 -1.36 -3.62 9.89
C ILE A 193 -1.53 -2.45 8.93
N VAL A 194 -2.65 -1.77 9.01
CA VAL A 194 -2.98 -0.68 8.08
C VAL A 194 -2.41 0.63 8.61
N SER A 195 -1.61 1.32 7.79
CA SER A 195 -1.11 2.66 8.10
C SER A 195 -1.69 3.70 7.16
N ASP A 196 -2.47 4.64 7.71
CA ASP A 196 -2.85 5.90 7.01
C ASP A 196 -1.66 6.87 6.87
N LYS A 197 -0.56 6.61 7.57
CA LYS A 197 0.64 7.43 7.53
C LYS A 197 1.59 6.97 6.43
N GLY A 198 1.51 7.59 5.25
CA GLY A 198 2.47 7.39 4.15
C GLY A 198 3.68 8.34 4.22
N VAL A 199 4.42 8.45 3.11
CA VAL A 199 5.64 9.27 2.95
C VAL A 199 5.52 10.69 3.52
N ARG A 200 4.35 11.32 3.40
CA ARG A 200 4.09 12.68 3.93
C ARG A 200 4.28 12.78 5.44
N TRP A 201 3.86 11.76 6.18
CA TRP A 201 3.98 11.74 7.64
C TRP A 201 5.41 11.42 8.07
N GLY A 202 6.07 10.47 7.39
CA GLY A 202 7.49 10.20 7.64
C GLY A 202 8.38 11.42 7.37
N LEU A 203 8.06 12.23 6.35
CA LEU A 203 8.75 13.50 6.10
C LEU A 203 8.49 14.52 7.22
N LEU A 204 7.27 14.60 7.74
CA LEU A 204 6.93 15.48 8.87
C LEU A 204 7.68 15.07 10.13
N GLU A 205 7.75 13.78 10.46
CA GLU A 205 8.52 13.27 11.60
C GLU A 205 10.02 13.52 11.44
N ALA A 206 10.59 13.29 10.25
CA ALA A 206 12.00 13.55 10.03
C ALA A 206 12.37 15.03 10.15
N ARG A 207 11.47 15.92 9.70
CA ARG A 207 11.71 17.37 9.67
C ARG A 207 11.36 18.08 10.98
N PHE A 208 10.39 17.56 11.73
CA PHE A 208 9.84 18.24 12.91
C PHE A 208 9.79 17.35 14.18
N GLY A 209 9.99 16.04 14.07
CA GLY A 209 9.95 15.09 15.17
C GLY A 209 11.19 15.08 16.08
N ARG A 210 12.24 15.85 15.77
CA ARG A 210 13.33 16.15 16.72
C ARG A 210 12.85 17.18 17.75
N GLY A 211 11.91 16.77 18.58
CA GLY A 211 11.23 17.63 19.55
C GLY A 211 10.79 16.92 20.82
N THR A 212 11.36 15.76 21.17
CA THR A 212 11.28 15.19 22.53
C THR A 212 12.27 14.04 22.67
N GLN A 213 13.42 14.30 23.28
CA GLN A 213 14.03 13.48 24.33
C GLN A 213 15.21 14.28 24.93
N SER A 214 14.94 14.83 26.11
CA SER A 214 15.91 15.21 27.14
C SER A 214 15.93 14.10 28.19
#